data_AF-A0A370I4F4-F1
#
_entry.id   AF-A0A370I4F4-F1
#
_cell.length_a   1.000
_cell.length_b   1.000
_cell.length_c   1.000
_cell.angle_alpha   90.00
_cell.angle_beta   90.00
_cell.angle_gamma   90.00
#
_symmetry.space_group_name_H-M   'P 1'
#
loop_
_entity.id
_entity.type
_entity.pdbx_description
1 polymer ?
#
loop_
_entity_poly.entity_id
_entity_poly.type
_entity_poly.pdbx_seq_one_letter_code
_entity_poly.pdbx_strand_id
1 'polypeptide(L)'
;MAEELSTTPSEGFEAVGRVEMRSSPLGAGDIHGLIDEIARAAAGIGGEYFFVTDSLGATITADVYRRSTGRPRRGAGLPRIRRLGDPA
;
A
#
# COMPACT_ATOMS: atom_id res chain seq x y z
N MET A 1 11.56 7.28 -3.89
CA MET A 1 10.34 8.06 -3.60
C MET A 1 9.15 7.17 -3.95
N ALA A 2 8.09 7.16 -3.14
CA ALA A 2 6.85 6.46 -3.48
C ALA A 2 6.02 7.28 -4.47
N GLU A 3 5.19 6.62 -5.28
CA GLU A 3 4.33 7.25 -6.29
C GLU A 3 2.91 7.51 -5.73
N GLU A 4 2.34 8.68 -6.02
CA GLU A 4 0.98 9.02 -5.63
C GLU A 4 -0.05 8.33 -6.54
N LEU A 5 -1.02 7.65 -5.94
CA LEU A 5 -2.18 7.10 -6.63
C LEU A 5 -3.31 8.12 -6.60
N SER A 6 -4.01 8.27 -7.73
CA SER A 6 -5.18 9.14 -7.84
C SER A 6 -6.45 8.54 -7.22
N THR A 7 -6.45 7.24 -6.92
CA THR A 7 -7.57 6.53 -6.31
C THR A 7 -7.08 5.36 -5.48
N THR A 8 -7.89 4.91 -4.52
CA THR A 8 -7.60 3.72 -3.73
C THR A 8 -7.47 2.50 -4.64
N PRO A 9 -6.34 1.78 -4.61
CA PRO A 9 -6.17 0.59 -5.42
C PRO A 9 -7.07 -0.55 -4.92
N SER A 10 -7.74 -1.25 -5.84
CA SER A 10 -8.66 -2.36 -5.53
C SER A 10 -8.02 -3.74 -5.59
N GLU A 11 -7.04 -3.95 -6.48
CA GLU A 11 -6.36 -5.24 -6.69
C GLU A 11 -4.89 -5.06 -7.07
N GLY A 12 -4.04 -6.04 -6.76
CA GLY A 12 -2.62 -6.02 -7.15
C GLY A 12 -1.70 -5.19 -6.24
N PHE A 13 -2.23 -4.68 -5.13
CA PHE A 13 -1.49 -3.93 -4.13
C PHE A 13 -1.67 -4.55 -2.74
N GLU A 14 -0.65 -4.38 -1.89
CA GLU A 14 -0.69 -4.76 -0.48
C GLU A 14 -0.54 -3.50 0.36
N ALA A 15 -1.44 -3.30 1.32
CA ALA A 15 -1.35 -2.21 2.28
C ALA A 15 -0.16 -2.46 3.23
N VAL A 16 0.77 -1.51 3.24
CA VAL A 16 2.00 -1.55 4.04
C VAL A 16 1.83 -0.80 5.36
N GLY A 17 1.07 0.30 5.33
CA GLY A 17 0.84 1.11 6.52
C GLY A 17 0.15 2.43 6.20
N ARG A 18 0.20 3.35 7.17
CA ARG A 18 -0.37 4.69 7.06
C ARG A 18 0.66 5.72 7.53
N VAL A 19 0.75 6.82 6.78
CA VAL A 19 1.54 7.99 7.14
C VAL A 19 0.57 9.13 7.46
N GLU A 20 0.76 9.75 8.62
CA GLU A 20 0.07 10.97 9.02
C GLU A 20 1.10 12.07 9.18
N MET A 21 0.84 13.23 8.58
CA MET A 21 1.74 14.37 8.66
C MET A 21 0.97 15.64 9.00
N ARG A 22 1.51 16.41 9.94
CA ARG A 22 0.91 17.68 10.35
C ARG A 22 1.62 18.82 9.63
N SER A 23 0.88 19.58 8.82
CA SER A 23 1.38 20.84 8.30
C SER A 23 1.53 21.83 9.47
N SER A 24 2.75 22.33 9.65
CA SER A 24 2.97 23.39 10.61
C SER A 24 2.24 24.67 10.13
N PRO A 25 1.68 25.48 11.03
CA PRO A 25 0.97 26.71 10.64
C PRO A 25 1.86 27.74 9.91
N LEU A 26 3.19 27.58 9.98
CA LEU A 26 4.17 28.38 9.23
C LEU A 26 4.43 27.87 7.79
N GLY A 27 3.95 26.67 7.45
CA GLY A 27 4.17 25.98 6.17
C GLY A 27 2.89 25.58 5.45
N ALA A 28 1.72 26.07 5.90
CA ALA A 28 0.40 25.74 5.35
C ALA A 28 0.19 26.15 3.87
N GLY A 29 1.18 26.80 3.24
CA GLY A 29 1.15 27.20 1.84
C GLY A 29 1.78 26.22 0.86
N ASP A 30 2.53 25.21 1.31
CA ASP A 30 3.28 24.32 0.42
C ASP A 30 2.81 22.86 0.49
N ILE A 31 1.63 22.64 -0.10
CA ILE A 31 1.06 21.29 -0.27
C ILE A 31 2.03 20.39 -1.06
N HIS A 32 2.78 20.95 -2.02
CA HIS A 32 3.75 20.20 -2.80
C HIS A 32 4.91 19.68 -1.93
N GLY A 33 5.46 20.51 -1.05
CA GLY A 33 6.47 20.09 -0.08
C GLY A 33 5.96 19.00 0.88
N LEU A 34 4.69 19.09 1.30
CA LEU A 34 4.08 18.07 2.15
C LEU A 34 3.91 16.72 1.42
N ILE A 35 3.53 16.74 0.15
CA ILE A 35 3.41 15.53 -0.68
C ILE A 35 4.79 14.87 -0.86
N ASP A 36 5.85 15.65 -1.11
CA ASP A 36 7.21 15.11 -1.23
C ASP A 36 7.69 14.43 0.06
N GLU A 37 7.34 14.99 1.21
CA GLU A 37 7.68 14.42 2.51
C GLU A 37 6.88 13.14 2.80
N ILE A 38 5.60 13.10 2.44
CA ILE A 38 4.79 11.86 2.46
C ILE A 38 5.38 10.80 1.55
N ALA A 39 5.78 11.16 0.33
CA ALA A 39 6.40 10.24 -0.63
C ALA A 39 7.72 9.67 -0.08
N ARG A 40 8.48 10.46 0.68
CA ARG A 40 9.70 10.02 1.36
C ARG A 40 9.39 9.12 2.56
N ALA A 41 8.41 9.48 3.39
CA ALA A 41 8.00 8.68 4.55
C ALA A 41 7.41 7.32 4.13
N ALA A 42 6.57 7.31 3.10
CA ALA A 42 6.01 6.10 2.50
C ALA A 42 7.12 5.16 1.99
N ALA A 43 8.12 5.70 1.31
CA ALA A 43 9.29 4.92 0.89
C ALA A 43 10.10 4.39 2.09
N GLY A 44 10.22 5.18 3.15
CA GLY A 44 10.92 4.79 4.38
C GLY A 44 10.31 3.57 5.09
N ILE A 45 9.01 3.36 4.95
CA ILE A 45 8.30 2.18 5.51
C ILE A 45 8.17 1.02 4.52
N GLY A 46 8.82 1.09 3.35
CA GLY A 46 8.78 0.05 2.32
C GLY A 46 7.58 0.13 1.38
N GLY A 47 6.91 1.28 1.32
CA GLY A 47 5.90 1.59 0.33
C GLY A 47 6.50 1.98 -1.01
N GLU A 48 5.86 1.51 -2.09
CA GLU A 48 6.15 1.95 -3.45
C GLU A 48 5.11 2.98 -3.93
N TYR A 49 3.93 2.96 -3.32
CA TYR A 49 2.77 3.77 -3.68
C TYR A 49 2.12 4.36 -2.43
N PHE A 50 1.43 5.48 -2.57
CA PHE A 50 0.58 6.01 -1.51
C PHE A 50 -0.69 6.65 -2.08
N PHE A 51 -1.74 6.72 -1.27
CA PHE A 51 -3.00 7.37 -1.59
C PHE A 51 -3.37 8.32 -0.47
N VAL A 52 -3.53 9.61 -0.77
CA VAL A 52 -3.97 10.60 0.22
C VAL A 52 -5.45 10.35 0.53
N THR A 53 -5.74 9.96 1.77
CA THR A 53 -7.09 9.66 2.25
C THR A 53 -7.77 10.85 2.90
N ASP A 54 -6.98 11.73 3.51
CA ASP A 54 -7.45 12.97 4.11
C ASP A 54 -6.42 14.08 3.91
N SER A 55 -6.89 15.26 3.56
CA SER A 55 -6.07 16.47 3.38
C SER A 55 -6.70 17.69 4.05
N LEU A 56 -7.56 17.48 5.05
CA LEU A 56 -8.28 18.57 5.71
C LEU A 56 -7.37 19.35 6.67
N GLY A 57 -7.16 20.63 6.33
CA GLY A 57 -6.59 21.63 7.23
C GLY A 57 -5.10 21.42 7.51
N ALA A 58 -4.75 21.15 8.77
CA ALA A 58 -3.37 21.06 9.23
C ALA A 58 -2.80 19.64 9.20
N THR A 59 -3.55 18.66 8.68
CA THR A 59 -3.14 17.26 8.68
C THR A 59 -3.38 16.64 7.31
N ILE A 60 -2.39 15.90 6.82
CA ILE A 60 -2.51 15.06 5.63
C ILE A 60 -2.28 13.62 6.05
N THR A 61 -3.19 12.74 5.65
CA THR A 61 -3.13 11.29 5.90
C THR A 61 -3.03 10.57 4.57
N ALA A 62 -2.09 9.63 4.46
CA ALA A 62 -1.92 8.79 3.29
C ALA A 62 -1.80 7.31 3.67
N ASP A 63 -2.57 6.47 2.97
CA ASP A 63 -2.40 5.02 3.02
C ASP A 63 -1.27 4.62 2.06
N VAL A 64 -0.40 3.72 2.51
CA VAL A 64 0.81 3.32 1.80
C VAL A 64 0.70 1.88 1.32
N TYR A 65 1.08 1.65 0.07
CA TYR A 65 0.96 0.37 -0.59
C TYR A 65 2.28 -0.06 -1.24
N ARG A 66 2.41 -1.35 -1.49
CA ARG A 66 3.44 -1.93 -2.38
C ARG A 66 2.77 -2.77 -3.44
N ARG A 67 3.46 -3.00 -4.57
CA ARG A 67 2.98 -3.96 -5.58
C ARG A 67 2.93 -5.34 -4.93
N SER A 68 1.77 -5.97 -5.00
CA SER A 68 1.65 -7.39 -4.71
C SER A 68 2.36 -8.15 -5.83
N THR A 69 3.66 -8.38 -5.68
CA THR A 69 4.38 -9.33 -6.53
C THR A 69 3.72 -10.66 -6.28
N GLY A 70 2.92 -11.14 -7.24
CA GLY A 70 2.03 -12.29 -7.12
C GLY A 70 2.76 -13.57 -6.72
N ARG A 71 3.15 -13.68 -5.45
CA ARG A 71 3.14 -14.95 -4.77
C ARG A 71 1.68 -15.13 -4.38
N PRO A 72 0.90 -15.96 -5.09
CA PRO A 72 -0.11 -16.70 -4.37
C PRO A 72 0.60 -17.25 -3.13
N ARG A 73 -0.05 -17.26 -1.96
CA ARG A 73 0.43 -18.11 -0.87
C ARG A 73 0.51 -19.52 -1.44
N ARG A 74 1.69 -19.86 -1.91
CA ARG A 74 2.07 -21.10 -2.54
C ARG A 74 2.19 -22.06 -1.38
N GLY A 75 1.04 -22.48 -0.87
CA GLY A 75 0.88 -23.85 -0.40
C GLY A 75 1.20 -24.74 -1.60
N ALA A 76 2.49 -24.98 -1.80
CA ALA A 76 2.94 -26.23 -2.37
C ALA A 76 2.34 -27.35 -1.47
N GLY A 77 1.72 -28.40 -1.98
CA GLY A 77 1.99 -29.03 -3.25
C GLY A 77 0.78 -29.62 -3.97
N LEU A 78 1.09 -29.87 -5.24
CA LEU A 78 0.37 -30.55 -6.31
C LEU A 78 -0.07 -32.01 -5.96
N PRO A 79 -0.85 -32.68 -6.84
CA PRO A 79 -1.95 -33.56 -6.52
C PRO A 79 -1.51 -35.00 -6.22
N ARG A 80 -2.30 -35.72 -5.42
CA ARG A 80 -2.34 -37.19 -5.50
C ARG A 80 -3.73 -37.65 -5.90
N ILE A 81 -3.82 -37.91 -7.19
CA ILE A 81 -4.70 -38.90 -7.78
C ILE A 81 -4.62 -40.16 -6.90
N ARG A 82 -5.73 -40.57 -6.28
CA ARG A 82 -5.99 -41.99 -5.99
C ARG A 82 -7.28 -42.35 -6.67
N ARG A 83 -7.14 -43.27 -7.63
CA ARG A 83 -8.20 -43.96 -8.35
C ARG A 83 -9.22 -44.57 -7.40
N LEU A 84 -10.48 -44.46 -7.82
CA LEU A 84 -11.52 -45.49 -7.91
C LEU A 84 -11.11 -46.92 -7.46
N GLY A 85 -11.94 -47.52 -6.59
CA GLY A 85 -12.08 -48.98 -6.45
C GLY A 85 -12.22 -49.49 -5.02
N ASP A 86 -13.45 -49.64 -4.54
CA ASP A 86 -13.84 -50.81 -3.72
C ASP A 86 -13.47 -52.08 -4.52
N PRO A 87 -12.84 -53.11 -3.92
CA PRO A 87 -13.65 -54.17 -3.28
C PRO A 87 -12.95 -54.98 -2.16
N ALA A 88 -13.75 -55.53 -1.24
CA ALA A 88 -13.87 -56.99 -0.95
C ALA A 88 -15.04 -57.23 0.02
#